data_AF-A0A8J5SH54-F1
#
_entry.id   AF-A0A8J5SH54-F1
#
_cell.length_a   1.000
_cell.length_b   1.000
_cell.length_c   1.000
_cell.angle_alpha   90.00
_cell.angle_beta   90.00
_cell.angle_gamma   90.00
#
_symmetry.space_group_name_H-M   'P 1'
#
loop_
_entity.id
_entity.type
_entity.pdbx_description
1 polymer ?
#
loop_
_entity_poly.entity_id
_entity_poly.type
_entity_poly.pdbx_seq_one_letter_code
_entity_poly.pdbx_strand_id
1 'polypeptide(L)'
;MATELVGKMAAKATMVTRPATRAYVTFLAGDGDYWKGVVGLAKGLRKVGSAYPLVVAVLPDVPESHRRIIISQGCIVREIQPLYPPENQTQFAMAYYVIIYSKLRIWEIVEYERMVYLDADIQVFDNIDELFELPKGHFYAVMDCFCEKTWSHSPQYKIGYCQQCPNGVAWPTAELGPPPALYFNAGMFVHEPSMATAKALLDTLRVTTPTPFAEQDFLNVFFREQYKPIPLIYNLVLAMLWRHPENVQLEEVKAVHYCAAVHGLTPSMALYIACFHVPSLHVCSARSVIDRCRGRSHGGTRARRRTWTGRTSRRW
;
A
#
# COMPACT_ATOMS: atom_id res chain seq x y z
N MET A 1 -14.64 -35.76 58.44
CA MET A 1 -15.55 -34.65 58.06
C MET A 1 -14.76 -33.36 58.30
N ALA A 2 -13.83 -33.01 57.41
CA ALA A 2 -14.01 -32.02 56.32
C ALA A 2 -14.06 -30.59 56.91
N THR A 3 -13.24 -29.60 56.54
CA THR A 3 -12.59 -29.36 55.24
C THR A 3 -11.51 -28.27 55.39
N GLU A 4 -10.53 -28.31 54.50
CA GLU A 4 -9.45 -27.35 54.28
C GLU A 4 -9.94 -25.91 54.01
N LEU A 5 -9.08 -24.93 54.31
CA LEU A 5 -9.12 -23.61 53.66
C LEU A 5 -7.68 -23.09 53.47
N VAL A 6 -7.11 -23.51 52.34
CA VAL A 6 -5.94 -22.92 51.71
C VAL A 6 -6.38 -21.70 50.88
N GLY A 7 -5.61 -20.62 50.96
CA GLY A 7 -5.38 -19.72 49.82
C GLY A 7 -5.97 -18.32 49.91
N LYS A 8 -5.09 -17.32 49.86
CA LYS A 8 -4.95 -16.42 48.69
C LYS A 8 -3.80 -15.42 48.96
N MET A 9 -2.59 -15.79 48.53
CA MET A 9 -1.60 -14.77 48.20
C MET A 9 -2.00 -14.19 46.84
N ALA A 10 -2.33 -12.90 46.82
CA ALA A 10 -2.53 -12.16 45.59
C ALA A 10 -1.19 -12.04 44.87
N ALA A 11 -1.00 -12.82 43.82
CA ALA A 11 0.07 -12.59 42.85
C ALA A 11 -0.23 -11.26 42.16
N LYS A 12 0.54 -10.22 42.52
CA LYS A 12 0.56 -8.95 41.83
C LYS A 12 1.13 -9.23 40.44
N ALA A 13 0.27 -9.31 39.43
CA ALA A 13 0.69 -9.44 38.04
C ALA A 13 1.52 -8.20 37.68
N THR A 14 2.84 -8.33 37.71
CA THR A 14 3.75 -7.40 37.05
C THR A 14 3.43 -7.43 35.57
N MET A 15 2.73 -6.40 35.08
CA MET A 15 2.69 -6.09 33.65
C MET A 15 4.13 -5.90 33.20
N VAL A 16 4.70 -6.92 32.58
CA VAL A 16 5.90 -6.76 31.78
C VAL A 16 5.48 -5.92 30.58
N THR A 17 5.69 -4.60 30.67
CA THR A 17 5.61 -3.73 29.52
C THR A 17 6.72 -4.16 28.56
N ARG A 18 6.39 -5.01 27.58
CA ARG A 18 7.28 -5.22 26.42
C ARG A 18 7.61 -3.82 25.88
N PRO A 19 8.87 -3.53 25.50
CA PRO A 19 9.17 -2.31 24.76
C PRO A 19 8.18 -2.25 23.60
N ALA A 20 7.46 -1.15 23.50
CA ALA A 20 6.43 -1.03 22.48
C ALA A 20 7.12 -1.11 21.12
N THR A 21 6.97 -2.25 20.43
CA THR A 21 7.69 -2.50 19.19
C THR A 21 7.02 -1.73 18.06
N ARG A 22 7.82 -1.33 17.06
CA ARG A 22 7.36 -0.72 15.81
C ARG A 22 7.59 -1.71 14.67
N ALA A 23 6.77 -1.67 13.64
CA ALA A 23 6.92 -2.56 12.50
C ALA A 23 6.40 -1.97 11.20
N TYR A 24 6.97 -2.39 10.08
CA TYR A 24 6.30 -2.28 8.80
C TYR A 24 5.23 -3.36 8.70
N VAL A 25 4.14 -3.08 7.98
CA VAL A 25 3.11 -4.07 7.69
C VAL A 25 2.67 -4.01 6.23
N THR A 26 2.49 -5.17 5.63
CA THR A 26 1.85 -5.34 4.32
C THR A 26 0.74 -6.37 4.44
N PHE A 27 -0.22 -6.32 3.52
CA PHE A 27 -1.32 -7.28 3.45
C PHE A 27 -1.18 -8.20 2.21
N LEU A 28 -1.57 -9.46 2.34
CA LEU A 28 -1.57 -10.45 1.28
C LEU A 28 -2.80 -11.36 1.37
N ALA A 29 -3.44 -11.59 0.24
CA ALA A 29 -4.58 -12.50 0.11
C ALA A 29 -4.50 -13.28 -1.21
N GLY A 30 -5.17 -14.43 -1.25
CA GLY A 30 -5.25 -15.29 -2.42
C GLY A 30 -3.97 -16.04 -2.77
N ASP A 31 -4.03 -16.77 -3.88
CA ASP A 31 -2.99 -17.64 -4.41
C ASP A 31 -2.21 -17.02 -5.59
N GLY A 32 -2.45 -15.75 -5.87
CA GLY A 32 -1.78 -15.00 -6.94
C GLY A 32 -0.33 -14.62 -6.64
N ASP A 33 0.24 -13.83 -7.54
CA ASP A 33 1.66 -13.48 -7.56
C ASP A 33 2.09 -12.37 -6.58
N TYR A 34 1.18 -11.80 -5.79
CA TYR A 34 1.48 -10.67 -4.90
C TYR A 34 2.50 -11.00 -3.81
N TRP A 35 2.72 -12.27 -3.47
CA TRP A 35 3.80 -12.68 -2.58
C TRP A 35 5.20 -12.30 -3.12
N LYS A 36 5.37 -12.22 -4.45
CA LYS A 36 6.61 -11.73 -5.08
C LYS A 36 6.84 -10.25 -4.76
N GLY A 37 5.75 -9.50 -4.67
CA GLY A 37 5.70 -8.12 -4.18
C GLY A 37 6.28 -7.99 -2.78
N VAL A 38 5.73 -8.79 -1.85
CA VAL A 38 6.20 -8.88 -0.46
C VAL A 38 7.69 -9.23 -0.38
N VAL A 39 8.18 -10.15 -1.21
CA VAL A 39 9.62 -10.49 -1.27
C VAL A 39 10.46 -9.28 -1.72
N GLY A 40 10.01 -8.52 -2.73
CA GLY A 40 10.67 -7.30 -3.19
C GLY A 40 10.72 -6.23 -2.10
N LEU A 41 9.60 -6.00 -1.43
CA LEU A 41 9.48 -5.08 -0.30
C LEU A 41 10.43 -5.46 0.85
N ALA A 42 10.43 -6.74 1.27
CA ALA A 42 11.31 -7.25 2.32
C ALA A 42 12.80 -7.05 1.99
N LYS A 43 13.19 -7.31 0.74
CA LYS A 43 14.55 -7.06 0.26
C LYS A 43 14.89 -5.57 0.22
N GLY A 44 13.93 -4.72 -0.15
CA GLY A 44 14.05 -3.27 -0.13
C GLY A 44 14.38 -2.74 1.25
N LEU A 45 13.51 -3.05 2.23
CA LEU A 45 13.70 -2.66 3.63
C LEU A 45 15.03 -3.14 4.20
N ARG A 46 15.44 -4.38 3.90
CA ARG A 46 16.74 -4.92 4.32
C ARG A 46 17.91 -4.18 3.68
N LYS A 47 17.84 -3.87 2.39
CA LYS A 47 18.89 -3.17 1.65
C LYS A 47 19.15 -1.77 2.22
N VAL A 48 18.10 -1.08 2.64
CA VAL A 48 18.18 0.27 3.23
C VAL A 48 18.48 0.24 4.74
N GLY A 49 18.75 -0.94 5.30
CA GLY A 49 19.13 -1.09 6.69
C GLY A 49 18.02 -0.73 7.68
N SER A 50 16.75 -0.97 7.32
CA SER A 50 15.63 -0.76 8.23
C SER A 50 15.85 -1.53 9.55
N ALA A 51 15.64 -0.84 10.67
CA ALA A 51 15.75 -1.42 12.00
C ALA A 51 14.51 -2.24 12.40
N TYR A 52 13.41 -2.12 11.66
CA TYR A 52 12.11 -2.66 12.04
C TYR A 52 11.70 -3.85 11.18
N PRO A 53 11.02 -4.85 11.77
CA PRO A 53 10.57 -6.03 11.04
C PRO A 53 9.45 -5.69 10.05
N LEU A 54 9.28 -6.55 9.05
CA LEU A 54 8.12 -6.56 8.17
C LEU A 54 7.13 -7.64 8.62
N VAL A 55 5.96 -7.20 9.09
CA VAL A 55 4.80 -8.06 9.35
C VAL A 55 3.99 -8.22 8.08
N VAL A 56 3.60 -9.45 7.76
CA VAL A 56 2.78 -9.76 6.59
C VAL A 56 1.46 -10.31 7.10
N ALA A 57 0.43 -9.46 7.07
CA ALA A 57 -0.94 -9.85 7.37
C ALA A 57 -1.47 -10.72 6.23
N VAL A 58 -1.80 -11.98 6.51
CA VAL A 58 -2.26 -12.94 5.50
C VAL A 58 -3.69 -13.39 5.77
N LEU A 59 -4.47 -13.59 4.70
CA LEU A 59 -5.72 -14.35 4.79
C LEU A 59 -5.46 -15.88 4.77
N PRO A 60 -6.41 -16.69 5.27
CA PRO A 60 -6.31 -18.16 5.25
C PRO A 60 -6.13 -18.78 3.86
N ASP A 61 -6.53 -18.07 2.80
CA ASP A 61 -6.45 -18.52 1.40
C ASP A 61 -5.04 -18.39 0.80
N VAL A 62 -4.10 -17.71 1.47
CA VAL A 62 -2.69 -17.62 1.04
C VAL A 62 -2.02 -18.98 1.19
N PRO A 63 -1.52 -19.60 0.09
CA PRO A 63 -0.90 -20.92 0.13
C PRO A 63 0.27 -21.02 1.11
N GLU A 64 0.37 -22.16 1.79
CA GLU A 64 1.47 -22.45 2.72
C GLU A 64 2.85 -22.37 2.06
N SER A 65 2.95 -22.72 0.77
CA SER A 65 4.17 -22.54 -0.02
C SER A 65 4.61 -21.08 -0.10
N HIS A 66 3.67 -20.14 -0.30
CA HIS A 66 3.95 -18.70 -0.32
C HIS A 66 4.36 -18.20 1.06
N ARG A 67 3.64 -18.63 2.12
CA ARG A 67 3.95 -18.28 3.51
C ARG A 67 5.37 -18.69 3.89
N ARG A 68 5.79 -19.91 3.54
CA ARG A 68 7.18 -20.39 3.78
C ARG A 68 8.23 -19.53 3.08
N ILE A 69 7.97 -19.11 1.84
CA ILE A 69 8.89 -18.21 1.11
C ILE A 69 8.99 -16.87 1.84
N ILE A 70 7.85 -16.30 2.25
CA ILE A 70 7.80 -15.03 2.99
C ILE A 70 8.58 -15.13 4.32
N ILE A 71 8.38 -16.20 5.09
CA ILE A 71 9.13 -16.47 6.32
C ILE A 71 10.63 -16.59 6.05
N SER A 72 11.04 -17.27 4.97
CA SER A 72 12.44 -17.38 4.58
C SER A 72 13.09 -16.04 4.20
N GLN A 73 12.29 -15.00 3.91
CA GLN A 73 12.78 -13.63 3.75
C GLN A 73 12.94 -12.88 5.08
N GLY A 74 12.70 -13.52 6.21
CA GLY A 74 12.78 -12.90 7.54
C GLY A 74 11.54 -12.10 7.93
N CYS A 75 10.43 -12.26 7.20
CA CYS A 75 9.17 -11.60 7.53
C CYS A 75 8.42 -12.35 8.64
N ILE A 76 7.62 -11.62 9.41
CA ILE A 76 6.71 -12.16 10.42
C ILE A 76 5.35 -12.36 9.76
N VAL A 77 4.90 -13.61 9.60
CA VAL A 77 3.56 -13.89 9.04
C VAL A 77 2.52 -13.83 10.17
N ARG A 78 1.49 -13.01 9.97
CA ARG A 78 0.36 -12.85 10.91
C ARG A 78 -0.93 -13.17 10.17
N GLU A 79 -1.56 -14.29 10.50
CA GLU A 79 -2.88 -14.59 9.94
C GLU A 79 -3.95 -13.66 10.55
N ILE A 80 -4.81 -13.13 9.69
CA ILE A 80 -5.95 -12.27 10.06
C ILE A 80 -7.25 -12.84 9.53
N GLN A 81 -8.36 -12.47 10.16
CA GLN A 81 -9.68 -12.96 9.78
C GLN A 81 -10.22 -12.22 8.54
N PRO A 82 -10.71 -12.92 7.52
CA PRO A 82 -11.38 -12.28 6.39
C PRO A 82 -12.57 -11.43 6.87
N LEU A 83 -12.75 -10.28 6.23
CA LEU A 83 -13.89 -9.43 6.50
C LEU A 83 -14.97 -9.61 5.43
N TYR A 84 -16.07 -10.23 5.81
CA TYR A 84 -17.20 -10.44 4.92
C TYR A 84 -18.18 -9.25 5.00
N PRO A 85 -18.46 -8.56 3.88
CA PRO A 85 -19.54 -7.59 3.81
C PRO A 85 -20.92 -8.28 3.93
N PRO A 86 -22.00 -7.51 4.22
CA PRO A 86 -23.35 -8.07 4.36
C PRO A 86 -23.83 -8.78 3.08
N GLU A 87 -24.69 -9.79 3.24
CA GLU A 87 -25.13 -10.75 2.20
C GLU A 87 -25.77 -10.15 0.93
N ASN A 88 -26.13 -8.86 0.94
CA ASN A 88 -26.91 -8.19 -0.12
C ASN A 88 -26.09 -7.74 -1.35
N GLN A 89 -24.91 -8.30 -1.59
CA GLN A 89 -24.02 -7.86 -2.67
C GLN A 89 -23.63 -9.03 -3.60
N THR A 90 -23.35 -8.74 -4.88
CA THR A 90 -23.06 -9.76 -5.91
C THR A 90 -21.75 -10.50 -5.67
N GLN A 91 -21.72 -11.82 -5.92
CA GLN A 91 -20.61 -12.73 -5.56
C GLN A 91 -19.21 -12.30 -6.03
N PHE A 92 -19.07 -11.68 -7.20
CA PHE A 92 -17.79 -11.15 -7.71
C PHE A 92 -17.35 -9.86 -7.00
N ALA A 93 -18.30 -8.99 -6.68
CA ALA A 93 -18.04 -7.83 -5.84
C ALA A 93 -17.66 -8.29 -4.43
N MET A 94 -18.26 -9.38 -3.94
CA MET A 94 -17.95 -9.97 -2.64
C MET A 94 -16.51 -10.42 -2.49
N ALA A 95 -15.96 -11.19 -3.44
CA ALA A 95 -14.58 -11.64 -3.33
C ALA A 95 -13.58 -10.46 -3.30
N TYR A 96 -13.80 -9.46 -4.15
CA TYR A 96 -12.99 -8.24 -4.19
C TYR A 96 -13.07 -7.44 -2.87
N TYR A 97 -14.28 -7.23 -2.35
CA TYR A 97 -14.49 -6.51 -1.09
C TYR A 97 -13.94 -7.26 0.13
N VAL A 98 -14.08 -8.59 0.16
CA VAL A 98 -13.51 -9.41 1.24
C VAL A 98 -12.02 -9.21 1.30
N ILE A 99 -11.34 -9.33 0.16
CA ILE A 99 -9.88 -9.17 0.10
C ILE A 99 -9.49 -7.77 0.56
N ILE A 100 -10.07 -6.73 -0.05
CA ILE A 100 -9.61 -5.36 0.16
C ILE A 100 -9.93 -4.84 1.55
N TYR A 101 -11.15 -5.04 2.07
CA TYR A 101 -11.48 -4.54 3.39
C TYR A 101 -10.88 -5.37 4.53
N SER A 102 -10.43 -6.61 4.27
CA SER A 102 -9.66 -7.37 5.26
C SER A 102 -8.38 -6.66 5.68
N LYS A 103 -7.83 -5.78 4.83
CA LYS A 103 -6.72 -4.87 5.18
C LYS A 103 -6.98 -4.07 6.46
N LEU A 104 -8.24 -3.75 6.79
CA LEU A 104 -8.57 -3.00 8.01
C LEU A 104 -8.21 -3.76 9.30
N ARG A 105 -8.06 -5.08 9.24
CA ARG A 105 -7.67 -5.90 10.40
C ARG A 105 -6.24 -5.64 10.86
N ILE A 106 -5.41 -4.93 10.10
CA ILE A 106 -4.06 -4.54 10.56
C ILE A 106 -4.11 -3.69 11.84
N TRP A 107 -5.21 -2.97 12.10
CA TRP A 107 -5.40 -2.23 13.36
C TRP A 107 -5.56 -3.14 14.59
N GLU A 108 -5.80 -4.45 14.41
CA GLU A 108 -5.90 -5.43 15.50
C GLU A 108 -4.52 -5.96 15.95
N ILE A 109 -3.43 -5.60 15.25
CA ILE A 109 -2.06 -6.04 15.55
C ILE A 109 -1.46 -5.17 16.68
N VAL A 110 -2.10 -5.22 17.84
CA VAL A 110 -1.84 -4.34 19.00
C VAL A 110 -0.58 -4.69 19.80
N GLU A 111 0.19 -5.69 19.37
CA GLU A 111 1.54 -5.91 19.90
C GLU A 111 2.56 -4.85 19.44
N TYR A 112 2.21 -4.01 18.46
CA TYR A 112 3.00 -2.85 18.03
C TYR A 112 2.30 -1.54 18.42
N GLU A 113 3.07 -0.55 18.89
CA GLU A 113 2.50 0.79 19.17
C GLU A 113 2.27 1.63 17.92
N ARG A 114 3.01 1.32 16.85
CA ARG A 114 2.99 2.07 15.61
C ARG A 114 3.45 1.21 14.47
N MET A 115 2.75 1.35 13.35
CA MET A 115 3.06 0.61 12.15
C MET A 115 3.03 1.52 10.92
N VAL A 116 3.94 1.24 9.97
CA VAL A 116 3.91 1.83 8.63
C VAL A 116 3.38 0.77 7.68
N TYR A 117 2.17 1.00 7.17
CA TYR A 117 1.59 0.15 6.15
C TYR A 117 2.21 0.46 4.79
N LEU A 118 2.55 -0.58 4.03
CA LEU A 118 3.03 -0.51 2.66
C LEU A 118 2.31 -1.59 1.85
N ASP A 119 1.65 -1.23 0.74
CA ASP A 119 1.11 -2.22 -0.20
C ASP A 119 2.25 -3.10 -0.75
N ALA A 120 1.91 -4.34 -1.09
CA ALA A 120 2.88 -5.31 -1.57
C ALA A 120 3.52 -4.92 -2.92
N ASP A 121 2.96 -3.94 -3.63
CA ASP A 121 3.49 -3.37 -4.85
C ASP A 121 4.29 -2.07 -4.65
N ILE A 122 4.70 -1.78 -3.42
CA ILE A 122 5.64 -0.71 -3.08
C ILE A 122 7.07 -1.26 -2.99
N GLN A 123 8.02 -0.53 -3.58
CA GLN A 123 9.46 -0.78 -3.40
C GLN A 123 10.11 0.37 -2.64
N VAL A 124 10.82 0.03 -1.57
CA VAL A 124 11.64 0.96 -0.79
C VAL A 124 13.08 0.98 -1.34
N PHE A 125 13.61 2.18 -1.55
CA PHE A 125 14.92 2.48 -2.14
C PHE A 125 15.86 3.23 -1.19
N ASP A 126 15.31 3.93 -0.19
CA ASP A 126 16.07 4.56 0.90
C ASP A 126 15.34 4.33 2.25
N ASN A 127 16.04 4.52 3.36
CA ASN A 127 15.50 4.28 4.69
C ASN A 127 14.36 5.28 4.99
N ILE A 128 13.24 4.76 5.53
CA ILE A 128 12.03 5.52 5.88
C ILE A 128 11.64 5.32 7.36
N ASP A 129 12.57 4.85 8.19
CA ASP A 129 12.36 4.58 9.61
C ASP A 129 11.99 5.85 10.40
N GLU A 130 12.38 7.03 9.92
CA GLU A 130 11.98 8.31 10.51
C GLU A 130 10.47 8.52 10.52
N LEU A 131 9.70 7.80 9.68
CA LEU A 131 8.23 7.82 9.72
C LEU A 131 7.68 7.34 11.08
N PHE A 132 8.44 6.50 11.80
CA PHE A 132 8.05 6.07 13.13
C PHE A 132 8.22 7.15 14.20
N GLU A 133 8.93 8.25 13.92
CA GLU A 133 9.13 9.37 14.85
C GLU A 133 8.10 10.50 14.68
N LEU A 134 7.20 10.40 13.68
CA LEU A 134 6.16 11.40 13.47
C LEU A 134 5.26 11.56 14.72
N PRO A 135 4.73 12.76 15.03
CA PRO A 135 3.89 12.96 16.21
C PRO A 135 2.69 12.00 16.28
N LYS A 136 2.44 11.43 17.47
CA LYS A 136 1.31 10.51 17.74
C LYS A 136 -0.06 11.17 17.58
N GLY A 137 -1.10 10.36 17.38
CA GLY A 137 -2.49 10.80 17.28
C GLY A 137 -2.93 11.32 15.90
N HIS A 138 -2.15 11.03 14.86
CA HIS A 138 -2.43 11.44 13.48
C HIS A 138 -2.35 10.26 12.52
N PHE A 139 -3.02 10.39 11.38
CA PHE A 139 -2.94 9.44 10.27
C PHE A 139 -2.09 10.08 9.16
N TYR A 140 -0.88 9.56 8.92
CA TYR A 140 0.03 10.15 7.94
C TYR A 140 -0.01 9.36 6.64
N ALA A 141 -0.21 10.03 5.52
CA ALA A 141 -0.22 9.40 4.20
C ALA A 141 0.10 10.44 3.10
N VAL A 142 0.57 9.96 1.96
CA VAL A 142 0.86 10.84 0.81
C VAL A 142 -0.43 11.18 0.09
N MET A 143 -0.58 12.46 -0.29
CA MET A 143 -1.73 12.92 -1.08
C MET A 143 -1.82 12.16 -2.41
N ASP A 144 -3.03 11.78 -2.81
CA ASP A 144 -3.27 11.22 -4.14
C ASP A 144 -3.30 12.32 -5.23
N CYS A 145 -3.49 11.92 -6.48
CA CYS A 145 -3.58 12.81 -7.64
C CYS A 145 -4.91 12.63 -8.36
N PHE A 146 -5.66 13.73 -8.56
CA PHE A 146 -6.95 13.71 -9.25
C PHE A 146 -6.84 13.76 -10.78
N CYS A 147 -5.63 13.78 -11.34
CA CYS A 147 -5.42 13.90 -12.78
C CYS A 147 -5.52 12.57 -13.55
N GLU A 148 -5.53 11.43 -12.85
CA GLU A 148 -5.60 10.12 -13.51
C GLU A 148 -7.01 9.74 -13.95
N LYS A 149 -7.11 8.94 -15.03
CA LYS A 149 -8.42 8.60 -15.64
C LYS A 149 -9.36 7.85 -14.68
N THR A 150 -8.81 7.17 -13.67
CA THR A 150 -9.59 6.55 -12.59
C THR A 150 -10.48 7.56 -11.87
N TRP A 151 -10.10 8.83 -11.83
CA TRP A 151 -10.86 9.94 -11.24
C TRP A 151 -11.91 10.54 -12.18
N SER A 152 -12.12 10.04 -13.41
CA SER A 152 -12.99 10.67 -14.42
C SER A 152 -14.45 10.84 -14.02
N HIS A 153 -14.90 10.09 -13.02
CA HIS A 153 -16.23 10.20 -12.45
C HIS A 153 -16.39 11.42 -11.53
N SER A 154 -15.30 11.92 -10.94
CA SER A 154 -15.27 12.98 -9.93
C SER A 154 -15.41 14.39 -10.53
N PRO A 155 -15.98 15.36 -9.77
CA PRO A 155 -15.95 16.77 -10.15
C PRO A 155 -14.53 17.33 -10.33
N GLN A 156 -13.60 16.95 -9.44
CA GLN A 156 -12.20 17.38 -9.45
C GLN A 156 -11.56 17.14 -10.81
N TYR A 157 -11.65 15.91 -11.33
CA TYR A 157 -11.12 15.54 -12.64
C TYR A 157 -11.81 16.32 -13.77
N LYS A 158 -13.15 16.44 -13.74
CA LYS A 158 -13.93 17.10 -14.81
C LYS A 158 -13.59 18.59 -14.94
N ILE A 159 -13.29 19.24 -13.82
CA ILE A 159 -12.88 20.64 -13.76
C ILE A 159 -11.41 20.81 -14.15
N GLY A 160 -10.59 19.77 -13.96
CA GLY A 160 -9.13 19.85 -14.05
C GLY A 160 -8.47 20.35 -12.76
N TYR A 161 -9.20 20.38 -11.65
CA TYR A 161 -8.67 20.72 -10.33
C TYR A 161 -7.87 19.54 -9.75
N CYS A 162 -6.66 19.80 -9.25
CA CYS A 162 -5.86 18.81 -8.55
C CYS A 162 -5.17 19.41 -7.32
N GLN A 163 -5.28 18.71 -6.19
CA GLN A 163 -4.66 19.09 -4.92
C GLN A 163 -3.12 19.08 -4.95
N GLN A 164 -2.50 18.41 -5.95
CA GLN A 164 -1.06 18.43 -6.17
C GLN A 164 -0.58 19.73 -6.82
N CYS A 165 -1.49 20.50 -7.44
CA CYS A 165 -1.20 21.78 -8.06
C CYS A 165 -2.33 22.79 -7.77
N PRO A 166 -2.51 23.22 -6.50
CA PRO A 166 -3.64 24.04 -6.09
C PRO A 166 -3.68 25.41 -6.79
N ASN A 167 -2.54 25.88 -7.32
CA ASN A 167 -2.42 27.13 -8.08
C ASN A 167 -2.68 26.94 -9.59
N GLY A 168 -2.98 25.73 -10.06
CA GLY A 168 -3.24 25.42 -11.47
C GLY A 168 -4.64 25.86 -11.89
N VAL A 169 -5.62 24.98 -11.72
CA VAL A 169 -7.04 25.31 -11.91
C VAL A 169 -7.66 25.59 -10.55
N ALA A 170 -8.22 26.78 -10.37
CA ALA A 170 -8.90 27.14 -9.12
C ALA A 170 -10.20 26.35 -8.95
N TRP A 171 -10.51 25.95 -7.72
CA TRP A 171 -11.79 25.32 -7.41
C TRP A 171 -12.95 26.34 -7.52
N PRO A 172 -14.00 26.06 -8.31
CA PRO A 172 -15.13 26.97 -8.54
C PRO A 172 -16.01 27.07 -7.28
N THR A 173 -15.56 27.88 -6.33
CA THR A 173 -16.11 27.93 -4.98
C THR A 173 -17.51 28.54 -4.93
N ALA A 174 -17.83 29.45 -5.87
CA ALA A 174 -19.14 30.06 -5.96
C ALA A 174 -20.23 29.04 -6.36
N GLU A 175 -19.88 28.09 -7.22
CA GLU A 175 -20.80 27.08 -7.76
C GLU A 175 -20.84 25.80 -6.93
N LEU A 176 -19.69 25.36 -6.40
CA LEU A 176 -19.54 24.05 -5.76
C LEU A 176 -19.28 24.11 -4.25
N GLY A 177 -19.19 25.32 -3.67
CA GLY A 177 -18.81 25.50 -2.28
C GLY A 177 -17.31 25.29 -2.03
N PRO A 178 -16.87 25.05 -0.78
CA PRO A 178 -15.45 24.93 -0.47
C PRO A 178 -14.78 23.77 -1.22
N PRO A 179 -13.47 23.83 -1.45
CA PRO A 179 -12.73 22.72 -2.05
C PRO A 179 -12.89 21.43 -1.23
N PRO A 180 -12.80 20.26 -1.87
CA PRO A 180 -12.86 18.99 -1.16
C PRO A 180 -11.73 18.89 -0.13
N ALA A 181 -11.97 18.13 0.94
CA ALA A 181 -10.91 17.78 1.88
C ALA A 181 -9.74 17.10 1.17
N LEU A 182 -8.54 17.24 1.73
CA LEU A 182 -7.36 16.56 1.20
C LEU A 182 -7.58 15.05 1.19
N TYR A 183 -7.13 14.42 0.11
CA TYR A 183 -7.35 13.00 -0.13
C TYR A 183 -6.02 12.26 -0.30
N PHE A 184 -5.79 11.18 0.45
CA PHE A 184 -4.56 10.40 0.40
C PHE A 184 -4.67 9.13 -0.43
N ASN A 185 -3.53 8.68 -0.94
CA ASN A 185 -3.35 7.33 -1.47
C ASN A 185 -3.20 6.34 -0.31
N ALA A 186 -4.01 5.28 -0.26
CA ALA A 186 -4.02 4.31 0.84
C ALA A 186 -2.99 3.18 0.67
N GLY A 187 -2.08 3.28 -0.29
CA GLY A 187 -1.02 2.29 -0.46
C GLY A 187 0.11 2.43 0.56
N MET A 188 0.26 3.61 1.17
CA MET A 188 1.16 3.81 2.29
C MET A 188 0.54 4.74 3.32
N PHE A 189 0.62 4.34 4.58
CA PHE A 189 0.27 5.22 5.70
C PHE A 189 0.93 4.80 7.02
N VAL A 190 1.08 5.76 7.93
CA VAL A 190 1.48 5.53 9.32
C VAL A 190 0.23 5.50 10.19
N HIS A 191 0.08 4.44 11.00
CA HIS A 191 -1.04 4.30 11.91
C HIS A 191 -0.61 3.71 13.27
N GLU A 192 -1.50 3.87 14.25
CA GLU A 192 -1.37 3.33 15.60
C GLU A 192 -2.42 2.21 15.77
N PRO A 193 -1.99 0.93 15.84
CA PRO A 193 -2.90 -0.18 16.07
C PRO A 193 -3.67 -0.01 17.39
N SER A 194 -4.97 -0.30 17.35
CA SER A 194 -5.84 -0.18 18.52
C SER A 194 -7.10 -0.99 18.27
N MET A 195 -7.46 -1.84 19.24
CA MET A 195 -8.73 -2.58 19.19
C MET A 195 -9.94 -1.65 19.13
N ALA A 196 -9.86 -0.46 19.74
CA ALA A 196 -10.93 0.52 19.69
C ALA A 196 -11.09 1.09 18.27
N THR A 197 -9.99 1.45 17.62
CA THR A 197 -10.00 1.93 16.23
C THR A 197 -10.41 0.82 15.26
N ALA A 198 -9.89 -0.40 15.43
CA ALA A 198 -10.29 -1.56 14.64
C ALA A 198 -11.80 -1.79 14.74
N LYS A 199 -12.36 -1.82 15.96
CA LYS A 199 -13.81 -1.96 16.16
C LYS A 199 -14.59 -0.85 15.48
N ALA A 200 -14.16 0.41 15.64
CA ALA A 200 -14.82 1.55 15.00
C ALA A 200 -14.77 1.49 13.46
N LEU A 201 -13.64 1.08 12.87
CA LEU A 201 -13.51 0.86 11.43
C LEU A 201 -14.51 -0.21 10.96
N LEU A 202 -14.55 -1.36 11.64
CA LEU A 202 -15.43 -2.46 11.25
C LEU A 202 -16.92 -2.11 11.41
N ASP A 203 -17.30 -1.44 12.50
CA ASP A 203 -18.68 -1.00 12.72
C ASP A 203 -19.11 0.07 11.71
N THR A 204 -18.22 1.01 11.36
CA THR A 204 -18.51 2.04 10.34
C THR A 204 -18.63 1.42 8.96
N LEU A 205 -17.77 0.45 8.63
CA LEU A 205 -17.80 -0.21 7.33
C LEU A 205 -19.13 -0.95 7.09
N ARG A 206 -19.75 -1.54 8.12
CA ARG A 206 -21.05 -2.23 8.00
C ARG A 206 -22.17 -1.34 7.46
N VAL A 207 -22.10 -0.05 7.73
CA VAL A 207 -23.10 0.95 7.28
C VAL A 207 -22.59 1.82 6.13
N THR A 208 -21.35 1.60 5.68
CA THR A 208 -20.76 2.38 4.58
C THR A 208 -21.19 1.81 3.24
N THR A 209 -21.68 2.69 2.36
CA THR A 209 -21.93 2.34 0.96
C THR A 209 -20.60 2.11 0.24
N PRO A 210 -20.43 0.99 -0.49
CA PRO A 210 -19.22 0.77 -1.27
C PRO A 210 -18.97 1.87 -2.30
N THR A 211 -17.70 2.22 -2.48
CA THR A 211 -17.27 3.30 -3.37
C THR A 211 -16.25 2.79 -4.40
N PRO A 212 -15.95 3.56 -5.47
CA PRO A 212 -15.05 3.12 -6.54
C PRO A 212 -13.63 2.77 -6.09
N PHE A 213 -13.07 3.46 -5.08
CA PHE A 213 -11.74 3.17 -4.53
C PHE A 213 -11.79 2.40 -3.20
N ALA A 214 -12.93 1.78 -2.89
CA ALA A 214 -13.11 0.85 -1.78
C ALA A 214 -12.50 1.34 -0.43
N GLU A 215 -11.47 0.67 0.07
CA GLU A 215 -10.88 0.98 1.36
C GLU A 215 -10.15 2.32 1.37
N GLN A 216 -9.64 2.79 0.23
CA GLN A 216 -8.99 4.09 0.14
C GLN A 216 -9.99 5.22 0.41
N ASP A 217 -11.16 5.20 -0.24
CA ASP A 217 -12.23 6.16 0.03
C ASP A 217 -12.73 6.06 1.47
N PHE A 218 -12.92 4.83 1.95
CA PHE A 218 -13.37 4.58 3.32
C PHE A 218 -12.41 5.18 4.34
N LEU A 219 -11.10 4.93 4.21
CA LEU A 219 -10.08 5.48 5.10
C LEU A 219 -10.01 7.00 5.02
N ASN A 220 -10.16 7.59 3.82
CA ASN A 220 -10.19 9.05 3.63
C ASN A 220 -11.37 9.72 4.33
N VAL A 221 -12.52 9.05 4.40
CA VAL A 221 -13.67 9.52 5.18
C VAL A 221 -13.44 9.32 6.67
N PHE A 222 -12.99 8.12 7.07
CA PHE A 222 -12.84 7.76 8.47
C PHE A 222 -11.77 8.58 9.21
N PHE A 223 -10.61 8.77 8.58
CA PHE A 223 -9.46 9.47 9.18
C PHE A 223 -9.35 10.95 8.79
N ARG A 224 -10.40 11.54 8.22
CA ARG A 224 -10.38 12.91 7.69
C ARG A 224 -9.80 13.93 8.67
N GLU A 225 -10.25 13.88 9.93
CA GLU A 225 -9.87 14.85 10.96
C GLU A 225 -8.48 14.56 11.55
N GLN A 226 -7.99 13.33 11.42
CA GLN A 226 -6.65 12.94 11.88
C GLN A 226 -5.59 13.01 10.78
N TYR A 227 -6.01 13.15 9.52
CA TYR A 227 -5.13 13.07 8.36
C TYR A 227 -4.10 14.21 8.33
N LYS A 228 -2.83 13.84 8.14
CA LYS A 228 -1.74 14.76 7.89
C LYS A 228 -0.94 14.33 6.65
N PRO A 229 -0.86 15.16 5.60
CA PRO A 229 -0.10 14.83 4.41
C PRO A 229 1.39 14.73 4.74
N ILE A 230 2.06 13.75 4.13
CA ILE A 230 3.52 13.62 4.13
C ILE A 230 4.08 13.73 2.71
N PRO A 231 5.38 14.05 2.55
CA PRO A 231 5.99 14.28 1.24
C PRO A 231 5.84 13.12 0.26
N LEU A 232 5.71 13.46 -1.03
CA LEU A 232 5.55 12.51 -2.14
C LEU A 232 6.64 11.42 -2.20
N ILE A 233 7.85 11.74 -1.74
CA ILE A 233 9.01 10.84 -1.76
C ILE A 233 8.80 9.53 -1.00
N TYR A 234 7.84 9.47 -0.07
CA TYR A 234 7.55 8.27 0.72
C TYR A 234 6.51 7.33 0.09
N ASN A 235 5.83 7.75 -0.98
CA ASN A 235 4.86 6.94 -1.72
C ASN A 235 4.68 7.54 -3.13
N LEU A 236 5.72 7.48 -3.95
CA LEU A 236 5.67 7.99 -5.32
C LEU A 236 4.86 7.04 -6.20
N VAL A 237 3.60 7.37 -6.44
CA VAL A 237 2.81 6.73 -7.50
C VAL A 237 3.39 7.13 -8.85
N LEU A 238 3.71 6.17 -9.72
CA LEU A 238 4.40 6.43 -10.99
C LEU A 238 3.73 7.50 -11.86
N ALA A 239 2.41 7.63 -11.78
CA ALA A 239 1.64 8.65 -12.49
C ALA A 239 2.11 10.09 -12.27
N MET A 240 2.67 10.38 -11.09
CA MET A 240 3.20 11.68 -10.76
C MET A 240 4.34 12.11 -11.69
N LEU A 241 5.08 11.16 -12.28
CA LEU A 241 6.18 11.45 -13.20
C LEU A 241 5.76 12.17 -14.49
N TRP A 242 4.49 12.05 -14.89
CA TRP A 242 3.95 12.70 -16.09
C TRP A 242 2.77 13.63 -15.80
N ARG A 243 2.08 13.47 -14.67
CA ARG A 243 1.01 14.38 -14.25
C ARG A 243 1.53 15.62 -13.55
N HIS A 244 2.54 15.45 -12.70
CA HIS A 244 3.13 16.50 -11.88
C HIS A 244 4.65 16.37 -11.80
N PRO A 245 5.38 16.34 -12.94
CA PRO A 245 6.84 16.22 -12.94
C PRO A 245 7.54 17.32 -12.13
N GLU A 246 6.92 18.50 -12.02
CA GLU A 246 7.36 19.63 -11.20
C GLU A 246 7.43 19.32 -9.71
N ASN A 247 6.65 18.36 -9.23
CA ASN A 247 6.61 17.95 -7.83
C ASN A 247 7.55 16.77 -7.53
N VAL A 248 8.26 16.24 -8.53
CA VAL A 248 9.09 15.02 -8.37
C VAL A 248 10.58 15.33 -8.46
N GLN A 249 11.24 15.29 -7.31
CA GLN A 249 12.70 15.24 -7.22
C GLN A 249 13.16 13.78 -7.13
N LEU A 250 13.61 13.21 -8.26
CA LEU A 250 13.86 11.77 -8.39
C LEU A 250 14.92 11.24 -7.43
N GLU A 251 15.91 12.07 -7.13
CA GLU A 251 17.04 11.77 -6.25
C GLU A 251 16.62 11.64 -4.79
N GLU A 252 15.50 12.25 -4.39
CA GLU A 252 14.97 12.22 -3.02
C GLU A 252 13.95 11.09 -2.80
N VAL A 253 13.53 10.41 -3.86
CA VAL A 253 12.48 9.38 -3.78
C VAL A 253 12.95 8.19 -2.96
N LYS A 254 12.23 7.92 -1.86
CA LYS A 254 12.52 6.83 -0.93
C LYS A 254 11.68 5.59 -1.19
N ALA A 255 10.43 5.74 -1.62
CA ALA A 255 9.57 4.61 -1.96
C ALA A 255 8.72 4.89 -3.20
N VAL A 256 8.58 3.88 -4.07
CA VAL A 256 7.82 3.95 -5.32
C VAL A 256 6.69 2.93 -5.26
N HIS A 257 5.49 3.37 -5.64
CA HIS A 257 4.29 2.56 -5.69
C HIS A 257 3.97 2.22 -7.15
N TYR A 258 4.06 0.94 -7.49
CA TYR A 258 3.85 0.41 -8.85
C TYR A 258 2.37 0.12 -9.16
N CYS A 259 1.48 0.97 -8.65
CA CYS A 259 0.04 0.84 -8.83
C CYS A 259 -0.31 0.68 -10.33
N ALA A 260 -1.12 -0.33 -10.66
CA ALA A 260 -1.50 -0.67 -12.03
C ALA A 260 -2.46 0.35 -12.65
N ALA A 261 -1.91 1.45 -13.16
CA ALA A 261 -2.55 2.28 -14.18
C ALA A 261 -1.70 2.40 -15.45
N VAL A 262 -0.66 1.56 -15.62
CA VAL A 262 0.13 1.53 -16.86
C VAL A 262 -0.36 0.40 -17.74
N HIS A 263 -1.10 0.75 -18.79
CA HIS A 263 -1.56 -0.16 -19.85
C HIS A 263 -0.48 -1.20 -20.22
N GLY A 264 -0.72 -2.48 -19.91
CA GLY A 264 0.07 -3.62 -20.40
C GLY A 264 1.15 -4.18 -19.48
N LEU A 265 1.31 -3.67 -18.25
CA LEU A 265 2.16 -4.29 -17.22
C LEU A 265 1.30 -4.64 -16.02
N THR A 266 1.26 -5.92 -15.63
CA THR A 266 0.70 -6.31 -14.33
C THR A 266 1.61 -5.76 -13.21
N PRO A 267 1.09 -5.44 -12.00
CA PRO A 267 1.92 -5.08 -10.85
C PRO A 267 3.03 -6.10 -10.62
N SER A 268 2.69 -7.38 -10.81
CA SER A 268 3.62 -8.50 -10.76
C SER A 268 4.76 -8.37 -11.78
N MET A 269 4.52 -7.94 -13.02
CA MET A 269 5.56 -7.69 -14.03
C MET A 269 6.43 -6.47 -13.71
N ALA A 270 5.87 -5.39 -13.17
CA ALA A 270 6.64 -4.21 -12.81
C ALA A 270 7.64 -4.52 -11.68
N LEU A 271 7.19 -5.24 -10.66
CA LEU A 271 8.07 -5.77 -9.61
C LEU A 271 8.99 -6.89 -10.12
N TYR A 272 8.55 -7.75 -11.04
CA TYR A 272 9.43 -8.75 -11.66
C TYR A 272 10.59 -8.11 -12.41
N ILE A 273 10.33 -7.01 -13.14
CA ILE A 273 11.37 -6.27 -13.87
C ILE A 273 12.32 -5.57 -12.89
N ALA A 274 11.83 -5.04 -11.77
CA ALA A 274 12.67 -4.41 -10.76
C ALA A 274 13.51 -5.41 -9.93
N CYS A 275 12.99 -6.61 -9.67
CA CYS A 275 13.57 -7.56 -8.72
C CYS A 275 14.20 -8.84 -9.31
N PHE A 276 13.85 -9.29 -10.52
CA PHE A 276 14.08 -10.69 -10.91
C PHE A 276 14.83 -10.95 -12.23
N HIS A 277 15.21 -9.95 -13.05
CA HIS A 277 15.91 -10.20 -14.33
C HIS A 277 17.42 -9.93 -14.36
N VAL A 278 18.09 -9.81 -13.20
CA VAL A 278 19.56 -9.76 -13.16
C VAL A 278 20.07 -10.74 -12.10
N PRO A 279 20.68 -11.88 -12.49
CA PRO A 279 21.26 -12.87 -11.57
C PRO A 279 22.42 -12.34 -10.73
N SER A 280 22.92 -11.14 -11.04
CA SER A 280 23.90 -10.39 -10.27
C SER A 280 23.22 -9.15 -9.68
N LEU A 281 22.88 -9.23 -8.39
CA LEU A 281 22.20 -8.17 -7.64
C LEU A 281 22.94 -6.82 -7.73
N HIS A 282 22.49 -5.96 -8.64
CA HIS A 282 22.39 -4.53 -8.42
C HIS A 282 20.91 -4.19 -8.54
N VAL A 283 20.20 -4.16 -7.41
CA VAL A 283 18.86 -3.57 -7.35
C VAL A 283 18.99 -2.16 -7.90
N CYS A 284 18.38 -1.92 -9.07
CA CYS A 284 18.42 -0.64 -9.77
C CYS A 284 18.03 0.49 -8.82
N SER A 285 18.72 1.64 -8.91
CA SER A 285 18.29 2.84 -8.18
C SER A 285 16.86 3.23 -8.59
N ALA A 286 16.14 3.96 -7.72
CA ALA A 286 14.82 4.51 -8.04
C ALA A 286 14.84 5.19 -9.42
N ARG A 287 15.88 6.00 -9.67
CA ARG A 287 16.15 6.64 -10.96
C ARG A 287 16.19 5.66 -12.14
N SER A 288 16.95 4.57 -12.05
CA SER A 288 17.05 3.60 -13.16
C SER A 288 15.74 2.88 -13.47
N VAL A 289 14.90 2.61 -12.45
CA VAL A 289 13.59 2.01 -12.69
C VAL A 289 12.63 3.03 -13.29
N ILE A 290 12.62 4.26 -12.75
CA ILE A 290 11.78 5.37 -13.20
C ILE A 290 12.12 5.77 -14.65
N ASP A 291 13.39 5.86 -15.01
CA ASP A 291 13.83 6.19 -16.36
C ASP A 291 13.35 5.15 -17.39
N ARG A 292 13.32 3.86 -17.02
CA ARG A 292 12.74 2.81 -17.87
C ARG A 292 11.23 2.96 -18.02
N CYS A 293 10.52 3.35 -16.96
CA CYS A 293 9.08 3.61 -17.02
C CYS A 293 8.77 4.81 -17.93
N ARG A 294 9.56 5.90 -17.84
CA ARG A 294 9.46 7.05 -18.75
C ARG A 294 9.68 6.63 -20.21
N GLY A 295 10.71 5.85 -20.49
CA GLY A 295 11.01 5.36 -21.85
C GLY A 295 9.91 4.50 -22.49
N ARG A 296 9.08 3.79 -21.69
CA ARG A 296 7.94 3.01 -22.21
C ARG A 296 6.70 3.87 -22.46
N SER A 297 6.45 4.89 -21.65
CA SER A 297 5.28 5.78 -21.80
C SER A 297 5.30 6.62 -23.08
N HIS A 298 6.48 6.91 -23.63
CA HIS A 298 6.65 7.70 -24.87
C HIS A 298 6.63 6.82 -26.15
N GLY A 299 6.28 5.54 -26.03
CA GLY A 299 6.21 4.58 -27.14
C GLY A 299 4.93 4.67 -27.98
N GLY A 300 4.50 5.87 -28.36
CA GLY A 300 3.45 6.10 -29.35
C GLY A 300 4.04 6.50 -30.70
N THR A 301 3.89 5.63 -31.71
CA THR A 301 4.21 5.86 -33.15
C THR A 301 5.64 6.22 -33.52
N ARG A 302 6.50 5.19 -33.69
CA ARG A 302 7.42 5.15 -34.83
C ARG A 302 7.50 3.73 -35.36
N ALA A 303 6.71 3.45 -36.40
CA ALA A 303 6.84 2.26 -37.21
C ALA A 303 8.24 2.22 -37.83
N ARG A 304 9.17 1.46 -37.24
CA ARG A 304 10.33 0.97 -37.98
C ARG A 304 9.89 -0.25 -38.76
N ARG A 305 9.56 -0.06 -40.04
CA ARG A 305 9.51 -1.14 -41.03
C ARG A 305 10.88 -1.84 -41.00
N ARG A 306 10.94 -3.02 -40.39
CA ARG A 306 11.95 -4.02 -40.72
C ARG A 306 11.26 -5.05 -41.60
N THR A 307 11.56 -4.98 -42.89
CA THR A 307 11.25 -6.01 -43.88
C THR A 307 11.89 -7.32 -43.42
N TRP A 308 11.05 -8.30 -43.10
CA TRP A 308 11.48 -9.66 -42.80
C TRP A 308 11.49 -10.43 -44.13
N THR A 309 12.65 -10.52 -44.76
CA THR A 309 12.94 -11.50 -45.81
C THR A 309 13.65 -12.68 -45.15
N GLY A 310 13.20 -13.91 -45.45
CA GLY A 310 13.89 -15.14 -45.06
C GLY A 310 12.94 -16.24 -44.62
N ARG A 311 12.37 -16.98 -45.57
CA ARG A 311 12.80 -18.34 -45.94
C ARG A 311 12.90 -19.32 -44.76
N THR A 312 11.93 -20.22 -44.75
CA THR A 312 11.98 -21.60 -44.25
C THR A 312 13.34 -22.27 -44.44
N SER A 313 13.90 -22.87 -43.37
CA SER A 313 13.96 -24.33 -43.19
C SER A 313 15.07 -24.79 -42.23
N ARG A 314 14.66 -25.71 -41.34
CA ARG A 314 15.32 -26.96 -40.91
C ARG A 314 16.69 -26.93 -40.18
N ARG A 315 16.59 -27.48 -38.97
CA ARG A 315 17.26 -28.68 -38.41
C ARG A 315 18.59 -28.53 -37.67
N TRP A 316 18.53 -29.20 -36.50
CA TRP A 316 19.54 -29.60 -35.51
C TRP A 316 19.97 -28.51 -34.54
#